data_AF-A0AAW0XJR2-F1
#
_entry.id   AF-A0AAW0XJR2-F1
#
_cell.length_a   1.000
_cell.length_b   1.000
_cell.length_c   1.000
_cell.angle_alpha   90.00
_cell.angle_beta   90.00
_cell.angle_gamma   90.00
#
_symmetry.space_group_name_H-M   'P 1'
#
loop_
_entity.id
_entity.type
_entity.pdbx_description
1 polymer ?
#
loop_
_entity_poly.entity_id
_entity_poly.type
_entity_poly.pdbx_seq_one_letter_code
_entity_poly.pdbx_strand_id
1 'polypeptide(L)'
;GIMHMNITRMRKFSEGWTAANMKMFDKYKKKIKLADQDILNILFHKYGELVYELGCEWNYRIFQCSQGYNMCPHAATNGVSILHGNAMAFVNGAEMKLQVIFESWEQHVLGSSLDHLLATIWDKLEAVSTNHQPSKCARVSNINNILTKELQK
;
A
#
# COMPACT_ATOMS: atom_id res chain seq x y z
N GLY A 1 -1.79 -3.44 5.44
CA GLY A 1 -0.36 -3.52 5.13
C GLY A 1 -0.04 -4.92 4.64
N ILE A 2 1.08 -5.13 3.98
CA ILE A 2 1.48 -6.45 3.48
C ILE A 2 2.77 -6.92 4.14
N MET A 3 2.86 -8.21 4.43
CA MET A 3 4.07 -8.86 4.90
C MET A 3 4.08 -10.30 4.39
N HIS A 4 5.14 -10.69 3.68
CA HIS A 4 5.37 -12.09 3.34
C HIS A 4 6.04 -12.81 4.50
N MET A 5 5.55 -14.00 4.82
CA MET A 5 5.98 -14.76 5.99
C MET A 5 6.66 -16.06 5.54
N ASN A 6 7.96 -16.18 5.81
CA ASN A 6 8.67 -17.45 5.63
C ASN A 6 8.41 -18.35 6.84
N ILE A 7 7.37 -19.18 6.73
CA ILE A 7 6.88 -20.01 7.84
C ILE A 7 7.96 -20.99 8.34
N THR A 8 8.82 -21.50 7.45
CA THR A 8 9.93 -22.39 7.83
C THR A 8 10.95 -21.68 8.71
N ARG A 9 11.33 -20.44 8.38
CA ARG A 9 12.23 -19.62 9.22
C ARG A 9 11.56 -19.25 10.53
N MET A 10 10.28 -18.87 10.52
CA MET A 10 9.54 -18.52 11.74
C MET A 10 9.45 -19.69 12.72
N ARG A 11 9.24 -20.92 12.24
CA ARG A 11 9.24 -22.13 13.07
C ARG A 11 10.60 -22.46 13.69
N LYS A 12 11.69 -22.04 13.04
CA LYS A 12 13.07 -22.24 13.50
C LYS A 12 13.58 -21.06 14.37
N PHE A 13 12.77 -20.05 14.59
CA PHE A 13 13.15 -18.91 15.43
C PHE A 13 13.38 -19.39 16.87
N SER A 14 14.55 -19.10 17.42
CA SER A 14 15.04 -19.67 18.69
C SER A 14 14.18 -19.30 19.90
N GLU A 15 13.61 -18.10 19.96
CA GLU A 15 12.69 -17.69 21.03
C GLU A 15 11.24 -18.18 20.83
N GLY A 16 10.98 -18.87 19.71
CA GLY A 16 9.65 -19.27 19.28
C GLY A 16 8.84 -18.09 18.77
N TRP A 17 8.35 -18.15 17.53
CA TRP A 17 7.63 -17.03 16.90
C TRP A 17 6.47 -16.52 17.76
N THR A 18 5.56 -17.40 18.16
CA THR A 18 4.38 -17.02 18.96
C THR A 18 4.78 -16.50 20.34
N ALA A 19 5.68 -17.19 21.04
CA ALA A 19 6.10 -16.83 22.38
C ALA A 19 6.78 -15.44 22.42
N ALA A 20 7.65 -15.15 21.44
CA ALA A 20 8.30 -13.86 21.33
C ALA A 20 7.31 -12.71 21.06
N ASN A 21 6.32 -12.92 20.18
CA ASN A 21 5.26 -11.95 19.92
C ASN A 21 4.41 -11.71 21.18
N MET A 22 3.99 -12.77 21.88
CA MET A 22 3.23 -12.66 23.13
C MET A 22 4.01 -11.91 24.22
N LYS A 23 5.32 -12.15 24.32
CA LYS A 23 6.21 -11.42 25.25
C LYS A 23 6.25 -9.91 24.94
N MET A 24 6.25 -9.53 23.65
CA MET A 24 6.15 -8.11 23.28
C MET A 24 4.77 -7.55 23.62
N PHE A 25 3.70 -8.27 23.30
CA PHE A 25 2.34 -7.87 23.65
C PHE A 25 2.19 -7.64 25.15
N ASP A 26 2.51 -8.62 25.99
CA ASP A 26 2.30 -8.51 27.43
C ASP A 26 3.09 -7.35 28.07
N LYS A 27 4.29 -7.09 27.55
CA LYS A 27 5.13 -5.99 28.02
C LYS A 27 4.60 -4.62 27.58
N TYR A 28 4.07 -4.50 26.36
CA TYR A 28 3.77 -3.21 25.74
C TYR A 28 2.27 -2.95 25.50
N LYS A 29 1.36 -3.87 25.87
CA LYS A 29 -0.09 -3.78 25.62
C LYS A 29 -0.76 -2.48 26.07
N LYS A 30 -0.22 -1.77 27.07
CA LYS A 30 -0.72 -0.46 27.52
C LYS A 30 -0.18 0.73 26.72
N LYS A 31 0.77 0.52 25.83
CA LYS A 31 1.50 1.55 25.06
C LYS A 31 1.33 1.42 23.53
N ILE A 32 0.94 0.24 23.06
CA ILE A 32 0.67 -0.01 21.63
C ILE A 32 -0.73 0.50 21.25
N LYS A 33 -0.86 0.99 20.02
CA LYS A 33 -2.14 1.45 19.45
C LYS A 33 -2.65 0.52 18.35
N LEU A 34 -1.74 -0.02 17.56
CA LEU A 34 -2.03 -0.91 16.43
C LEU A 34 -1.30 -2.23 16.69
N ALA A 35 -1.93 -3.13 17.44
CA ALA A 35 -1.25 -4.29 18.00
C ALA A 35 -0.57 -5.17 16.92
N ASP A 36 -1.23 -5.37 15.78
CA ASP A 36 -0.71 -6.12 14.64
C ASP A 36 0.62 -5.55 14.11
N GLN A 37 0.74 -4.23 13.97
CA GLN A 37 1.94 -3.56 13.45
C GLN A 37 2.96 -3.27 14.55
N ASP A 38 2.52 -2.75 15.69
CA ASP A 38 3.40 -2.30 16.78
C ASP A 38 4.16 -3.47 17.41
N ILE A 39 3.52 -4.63 17.58
CA ILE A 39 4.18 -5.83 18.13
C ILE A 39 5.34 -6.25 17.22
N LEU A 40 5.09 -6.33 15.90
CA LEU A 40 6.11 -6.71 14.92
C LEU A 40 7.23 -5.68 14.84
N ASN A 41 6.91 -4.38 14.86
CA ASN A 41 7.91 -3.32 14.87
C ASN A 41 8.82 -3.40 16.11
N ILE A 42 8.24 -3.64 17.29
CA ILE A 42 9.02 -3.81 18.54
C ILE A 42 9.88 -5.07 18.47
N LEU A 43 9.35 -6.16 17.91
CA LEU A 43 10.09 -7.42 17.76
C LEU A 43 11.26 -7.25 16.80
N PHE A 44 11.04 -6.73 15.59
CA PHE A 44 12.08 -6.55 14.58
C PHE A 44 13.06 -5.43 14.89
N HIS A 45 12.71 -4.48 15.76
CA HIS A 45 13.71 -3.58 16.35
C HIS A 45 14.80 -4.36 17.12
N LYS A 46 14.47 -5.52 17.70
CA LYS A 46 15.43 -6.40 18.40
C LYS A 46 16.07 -7.45 17.50
N TYR A 47 15.37 -7.89 16.46
CA TYR A 47 15.82 -8.93 15.52
C TYR A 47 15.78 -8.39 14.08
N GLY A 48 16.53 -7.32 13.81
CA GLY A 48 16.50 -6.62 12.52
C GLY A 48 16.94 -7.51 11.35
N GLU A 49 17.78 -8.51 11.60
CA GLU A 49 18.24 -9.51 10.63
C GLU A 49 17.15 -10.48 10.18
N LEU A 50 15.99 -10.50 10.88
CA LEU A 50 14.86 -11.38 10.56
C LEU A 50 13.78 -10.71 9.72
N VAL A 51 13.94 -9.43 9.39
CA VAL A 51 13.02 -8.69 8.49
C VAL A 51 13.74 -8.28 7.22
N TYR A 52 13.04 -8.39 6.10
CA TYR A 52 13.46 -7.81 4.83
C TYR A 52 12.42 -6.75 4.44
N GLU A 53 12.87 -5.51 4.30
CA GLU A 53 11.99 -4.39 3.95
C GLU A 53 11.76 -4.36 2.43
N LEU A 54 10.48 -4.40 2.04
CA LEU A 54 10.08 -4.24 0.65
C LEU A 54 10.10 -2.75 0.26
N GLY A 55 10.30 -2.49 -1.04
CA GLY A 55 10.21 -1.15 -1.60
C GLY A 55 8.83 -0.50 -1.38
N CYS A 56 8.79 0.83 -1.37
CA CYS A 56 7.59 1.60 -1.06
C CYS A 56 6.45 1.39 -2.09
N GLU A 57 6.75 0.93 -3.30
CA GLU A 57 5.81 0.57 -4.36
C GLU A 57 4.90 -0.62 -4.00
N TRP A 58 5.32 -1.46 -3.05
CA TRP A 58 4.56 -2.62 -2.55
C TRP A 58 3.57 -2.26 -1.44
N ASN A 59 3.51 -1.00 -1.02
CA ASN A 59 2.55 -0.52 -0.04
C ASN A 59 2.32 0.99 -0.24
N TYR A 60 2.04 1.37 -1.50
CA TYR A 60 1.76 2.77 -1.83
C TYR A 60 0.42 3.15 -1.22
N ARG A 61 0.38 4.27 -0.49
CA ARG A 61 -0.80 4.71 0.25
C ARG A 61 -0.96 6.22 0.10
N ILE A 62 -2.05 6.77 0.62
CA ILE A 62 -2.36 8.20 0.44
C ILE A 62 -1.22 9.12 0.88
N PHE A 63 -0.53 8.75 1.95
CA PHE A 63 0.55 9.56 2.48
C PHE A 63 1.68 9.78 1.46
N GLN A 64 1.94 8.86 0.52
CA GLN A 64 3.01 9.01 -0.46
C GLN A 64 2.76 10.11 -1.50
N CYS A 65 1.52 10.59 -1.65
CA CYS A 65 1.18 11.63 -2.63
C CYS A 65 0.39 12.81 -2.07
N SER A 66 -0.14 12.73 -0.84
CA SER A 66 -1.02 13.77 -0.28
C SER A 66 -0.37 15.14 -0.11
N GLN A 67 0.96 15.22 -0.10
CA GLN A 67 1.71 16.48 -0.03
C GLN A 67 1.89 17.16 -1.40
N GLY A 68 1.35 16.59 -2.48
CA GLY A 68 1.46 17.13 -3.84
C GLY A 68 2.78 16.81 -4.54
N TYR A 69 3.63 15.97 -3.96
CA TYR A 69 4.79 15.37 -4.59
C TYR A 69 4.89 13.88 -4.22
N ASN A 70 5.59 13.10 -5.05
CA ASN A 70 5.74 11.67 -4.81
C ASN A 70 6.85 11.39 -3.78
N MET A 71 6.48 10.85 -2.62
CA MET A 71 7.42 10.39 -1.57
C MET A 71 7.91 8.95 -1.76
N CYS A 72 7.56 8.30 -2.88
CA CYS A 72 8.06 6.98 -3.24
C CYS A 72 8.74 7.00 -4.61
N PRO A 73 10.05 7.33 -4.69
CA PRO A 73 10.79 7.40 -5.94
C PRO A 73 10.77 6.09 -6.75
N HIS A 74 10.79 4.94 -6.06
CA HIS A 74 10.69 3.63 -6.70
C HIS A 74 9.38 3.47 -7.49
N ALA A 75 8.26 3.99 -7.00
CA ALA A 75 6.98 3.96 -7.72
C ALA A 75 6.99 4.84 -8.99
N ALA A 76 7.82 5.89 -9.05
CA ALA A 76 7.98 6.64 -10.31
C ALA A 76 8.74 5.83 -11.37
N THR A 77 9.69 5.01 -10.93
CA THR A 77 10.51 4.20 -11.84
C THR A 77 9.79 2.93 -12.25
N ASN A 78 9.23 2.19 -11.30
CA ASN A 78 8.67 0.86 -11.52
C ASN A 78 7.14 0.89 -11.72
N GLY A 79 6.47 1.86 -11.10
CA GLY A 79 5.02 1.88 -10.94
C GLY A 79 4.60 1.44 -9.54
N VAL A 80 3.35 1.67 -9.19
CA VAL A 80 2.75 1.14 -7.95
C VAL A 80 2.35 -0.31 -8.16
N SER A 81 2.91 -1.23 -7.37
CA SER A 81 2.58 -2.65 -7.42
C SER A 81 1.37 -2.99 -6.54
N ILE A 82 1.25 -2.35 -5.38
CA ILE A 82 0.10 -2.51 -4.47
C ILE A 82 -0.33 -1.14 -3.95
N LEU A 83 -1.60 -0.81 -4.20
CA LEU A 83 -2.25 0.38 -3.65
C LEU A 83 -3.05 0.03 -2.40
N HIS A 84 -2.77 0.70 -1.29
CA HIS A 84 -3.37 0.45 0.01
C HIS A 84 -4.32 1.60 0.39
N GLY A 85 -5.62 1.30 0.42
CA GLY A 85 -6.71 2.22 0.79
C GLY A 85 -6.82 2.52 2.28
N ASN A 86 -5.70 2.80 2.96
CA ASN A 86 -5.73 3.20 4.36
C ASN A 86 -6.43 4.55 4.57
N ALA A 87 -6.84 4.85 5.80
CA ALA A 87 -7.48 6.13 6.16
C ALA A 87 -8.70 6.49 5.28
N MET A 88 -9.47 5.47 4.87
CA MET A 88 -10.67 5.61 4.02
C MET A 88 -10.40 6.17 2.61
N ALA A 89 -9.15 6.15 2.14
CA ALA A 89 -8.76 6.77 0.87
C ALA A 89 -9.45 6.19 -0.37
N PHE A 90 -10.08 5.01 -0.26
CA PHE A 90 -10.83 4.39 -1.36
C PHE A 90 -12.32 4.72 -1.38
N VAL A 91 -12.87 5.32 -0.32
CA VAL A 91 -14.33 5.38 -0.16
C VAL A 91 -14.87 6.71 0.35
N ASN A 92 -14.03 7.60 0.87
CA ASN A 92 -14.49 8.87 1.46
C ASN A 92 -14.63 10.03 0.45
N GLY A 93 -14.29 9.81 -0.82
CA GLY A 93 -14.37 10.84 -1.88
C GLY A 93 -13.35 11.97 -1.78
N ALA A 94 -12.44 11.95 -0.80
CA ALA A 94 -11.44 13.01 -0.61
C ALA A 94 -10.20 12.81 -1.50
N GLU A 95 -9.98 11.60 -2.01
CA GLU A 95 -8.81 11.22 -2.80
C GLU A 95 -9.21 10.43 -4.04
N MET A 96 -9.94 11.10 -4.93
CA MET A 96 -10.56 10.49 -6.11
C MET A 96 -9.57 9.78 -7.04
N LYS A 97 -8.30 10.22 -7.13
CA LYS A 97 -7.27 9.50 -7.90
C LYS A 97 -7.05 8.06 -7.40
N LEU A 98 -7.14 7.82 -6.10
CA LEU A 98 -6.97 6.48 -5.52
C LEU A 98 -8.28 5.70 -5.56
N GLN A 99 -9.39 6.38 -5.28
CA GLN A 99 -10.73 5.77 -5.26
C GLN A 99 -11.15 5.25 -6.64
N VAL A 100 -10.94 5.99 -7.74
CA VAL A 100 -11.34 5.49 -9.07
C VAL A 100 -10.57 4.25 -9.51
N ILE A 101 -9.33 4.06 -9.02
CA ILE A 101 -8.58 2.83 -9.23
C ILE A 101 -9.26 1.68 -8.48
N PHE A 102 -9.54 1.88 -7.19
CA PHE A 102 -10.24 0.89 -6.38
C PHE A 102 -11.58 0.48 -7.00
N GLU A 103 -12.42 1.44 -7.37
CA GLU A 103 -13.74 1.20 -7.99
C GLU A 103 -13.62 0.45 -9.33
N SER A 104 -12.58 0.73 -10.12
CA SER A 104 -12.35 0.03 -11.38
C SER A 104 -11.93 -1.42 -11.17
N TRP A 105 -11.12 -1.69 -10.16
CA TRP A 105 -10.78 -3.05 -9.75
C TRP A 105 -11.97 -3.81 -9.14
N GLU A 106 -12.82 -3.14 -8.37
CA GLU A 106 -14.04 -3.74 -7.81
C GLU A 106 -15.01 -4.17 -8.91
N GLN A 107 -15.09 -3.40 -10.00
CA GLN A 107 -15.91 -3.71 -11.18
C GLN A 107 -15.25 -4.74 -12.13
N HIS A 108 -13.96 -5.02 -11.95
CA HIS A 108 -13.22 -5.90 -12.84
C HIS A 108 -13.47 -7.37 -12.52
N VAL A 109 -13.79 -8.15 -13.55
CA VAL A 109 -13.91 -9.60 -13.42
C VAL A 109 -12.53 -10.23 -13.51
N LEU A 110 -12.08 -10.90 -12.45
CA LEU A 110 -10.79 -11.58 -12.42
C LEU A 110 -10.67 -12.59 -13.57
N GLY A 111 -9.53 -12.56 -14.27
CA GLY A 111 -9.27 -13.40 -15.44
C GLY A 111 -9.75 -12.82 -16.77
N SER A 112 -10.47 -11.70 -16.75
CA SER A 112 -10.76 -10.93 -17.97
C SER A 112 -9.56 -10.06 -18.39
N SER A 113 -9.63 -9.45 -19.57
CA SER A 113 -8.51 -8.65 -20.11
C SER A 113 -8.19 -7.44 -19.22
N LEU A 114 -6.89 -7.28 -18.92
CA LEU A 114 -6.37 -6.11 -18.22
C LEU A 114 -6.30 -4.86 -19.11
N ASP A 115 -6.33 -5.01 -20.44
CA ASP A 115 -6.30 -3.86 -21.36
C ASP A 115 -7.56 -2.99 -21.19
N HIS A 116 -8.72 -3.62 -21.07
CA HIS A 116 -9.98 -2.91 -20.83
C HIS A 116 -10.00 -2.25 -19.45
N LEU A 117 -9.46 -2.93 -18.44
CA LEU A 117 -9.32 -2.38 -17.10
C LEU A 117 -8.40 -1.15 -17.12
N LEU A 118 -7.23 -1.26 -17.75
CA LEU A 118 -6.26 -0.19 -17.86
C LEU A 118 -6.85 1.02 -18.59
N ALA A 119 -7.54 0.82 -19.72
CA ALA A 119 -8.23 1.89 -20.44
C ALA A 119 -9.28 2.59 -19.55
N THR A 120 -10.12 1.81 -18.86
CA THR A 120 -11.14 2.33 -17.94
C THR A 120 -10.51 3.15 -16.81
N ILE A 121 -9.41 2.66 -16.23
CA ILE A 121 -8.69 3.36 -15.17
C ILE A 121 -8.13 4.68 -15.70
N TRP A 122 -7.51 4.68 -16.89
CA TRP A 122 -6.96 5.90 -17.50
C TRP A 122 -8.04 6.95 -17.73
N ASP A 123 -9.16 6.57 -18.34
CA ASP A 123 -10.27 7.51 -18.61
C ASP A 123 -10.80 8.13 -17.31
N LYS A 124 -11.03 7.30 -16.28
CA LYS A 124 -11.49 7.78 -14.97
C LYS A 124 -10.44 8.65 -14.28
N LEU A 125 -9.16 8.30 -14.35
CA LEU A 125 -8.09 9.10 -13.80
C LEU A 125 -8.00 10.46 -14.49
N GLU A 126 -8.09 10.54 -15.80
CA GLU A 126 -8.14 11.83 -16.52
C GLU A 126 -9.38 12.63 -16.10
N ALA A 127 -10.55 12.00 -16.02
CA ALA A 127 -11.78 12.64 -15.59
C ALA A 127 -11.68 13.28 -14.19
N VAL A 128 -10.95 12.67 -13.25
CA VAL A 128 -10.68 13.27 -11.93
C VAL A 128 -9.98 14.62 -12.08
N SER A 129 -9.00 14.72 -12.97
CA SER A 129 -8.26 15.95 -13.23
C SER A 129 -9.12 16.98 -13.97
N THR A 130 -9.77 16.59 -15.07
CA THR A 130 -10.54 17.52 -15.92
C THR A 130 -11.76 18.09 -15.18
N ASN A 131 -12.40 17.27 -14.37
CA ASN A 131 -13.59 17.65 -13.60
C ASN A 131 -13.23 18.27 -12.25
N HIS A 132 -11.94 18.51 -11.97
CA HIS A 132 -11.44 19.12 -10.73
C HIS A 132 -11.97 18.42 -9.47
N GLN A 133 -12.07 17.09 -9.51
CA GLN A 133 -12.55 16.31 -8.37
C GLN A 133 -11.53 16.33 -7.22
N PRO A 134 -11.97 16.17 -5.96
CA PRO A 134 -11.07 16.21 -4.82
C PRO A 134 -10.00 15.12 -4.88
N SER A 135 -8.73 15.53 -5.01
CA SER A 135 -7.59 14.66 -4.74
C SER A 135 -6.32 15.47 -4.57
N LYS A 136 -5.64 15.32 -3.43
CA LYS A 136 -4.33 15.96 -3.20
C LYS A 136 -3.26 15.32 -4.07
N CYS A 137 -3.40 14.02 -4.35
CA CYS A 137 -2.48 13.26 -5.20
C CYS A 137 -2.51 13.69 -6.67
N ALA A 138 -3.60 14.29 -7.14
CA ALA A 138 -3.67 14.86 -8.49
C ALA A 138 -2.60 15.93 -8.77
N ARG A 139 -2.02 16.53 -7.72
CA ARG A 139 -0.92 17.52 -7.84
C ARG A 139 0.45 16.89 -8.09
N VAL A 140 0.59 15.58 -7.90
CA VAL A 140 1.85 14.87 -8.18
C VAL A 140 2.04 14.75 -9.70
N SER A 141 3.20 15.19 -10.19
CA SER A 141 3.54 15.04 -11.61
C SER A 141 3.51 13.58 -12.05
N ASN A 142 2.90 13.32 -13.21
CA ASN A 142 2.74 11.98 -13.81
C ASN A 142 2.05 10.95 -12.90
N ILE A 143 1.20 11.39 -11.96
CA ILE A 143 0.53 10.48 -11.00
C ILE A 143 -0.26 9.36 -11.69
N ASN A 144 -0.94 9.64 -12.80
CA ASN A 144 -1.70 8.65 -13.54
C ASN A 144 -0.78 7.52 -14.05
N ASN A 145 0.40 7.86 -14.57
CA ASN A 145 1.39 6.88 -15.00
C ASN A 145 1.96 6.11 -13.80
N ILE A 146 2.34 6.81 -12.72
CA ILE A 146 2.86 6.17 -11.48
C ILE A 146 1.89 5.08 -10.99
N LEU A 147 0.59 5.39 -10.98
CA LEU A 147 -0.44 4.49 -10.46
C LEU A 147 -0.79 3.32 -11.40
N THR A 148 -0.48 3.42 -12.70
CA THR A 148 -0.90 2.43 -13.71
C THR A 148 0.24 1.68 -14.37
N LYS A 149 1.50 2.12 -14.18
CA LYS A 149 2.67 1.61 -14.92
C LYS A 149 2.90 0.11 -14.78
N GLU A 150 2.57 -0.50 -13.64
CA GLU A 150 2.67 -1.97 -13.48
C GLU A 150 1.65 -2.73 -14.34
N LEU A 151 0.51 -2.12 -14.67
CA LEU A 151 -0.52 -2.72 -15.53
C LEU A 151 -0.23 -2.57 -17.03
N GLN A 152 0.82 -1.83 -17.38
CA GLN A 152 1.21 -1.58 -18.78
C GLN A 152 2.25 -2.59 -19.29
N LYS A 153 2.68 -3.53 -18.45
CA LYS A 153 3.69 -4.56 -18.76
C LYS A 153 3.04 -5.83 -19.29
#